data_AF-A0AAV1HL98-F1
#
_entry.id   AF-A0AAV1HL98-F1
#
_cell.length_a   1.000
_cell.length_b   1.000
_cell.length_c   1.000
_cell.angle_alpha   90.00
_cell.angle_beta   90.00
_cell.angle_gamma   90.00
#
_symmetry.space_group_name_H-M   'P 1'
#
loop_
_entity.id
_entity.type
_entity.pdbx_description
1 polymer ?
#
loop_
_entity_poly.entity_id
_entity_poly.type
_entity_poly.pdbx_seq_one_letter_code
_entity_poly.pdbx_strand_id
1 'polypeptide(L)'
;MAESEMGPGGSKAAGLFKQPQEFKTVLGLKARLKVFVISEKVSRALQNPKVTVSETKRMTSTLRSAFACLRTDKEYLAIWEESNVMAKKLQLEAPLLPRPRKLSRKRGLDIGEEVAQIQPEPSTVEELFRVKHWHPLVHVLTEAMDRRFGEFGTSVAASLEQLVFKSAPQQDFNEEIVVVEKH
;
A
#
# COMPACT_ATOMS: atom_id res chain seq x y z
N MET A 1 -42.52 -16.43 12.70
CA MET A 1 -42.34 -14.97 12.67
C MET A 1 -41.96 -14.52 14.07
N ALA A 2 -40.70 -14.16 14.28
CA ALA A 2 -40.23 -13.60 15.54
C ALA A 2 -39.23 -12.49 15.18
N GLU A 3 -39.76 -11.30 14.91
CA GLU A 3 -38.97 -10.08 14.91
C GLU A 3 -38.73 -9.73 16.37
N SER A 4 -37.59 -10.15 16.91
CA SER A 4 -37.11 -9.60 18.19
C SER A 4 -36.45 -8.27 17.88
N GLU A 5 -37.02 -7.19 18.41
CA GLU A 5 -36.44 -5.86 18.34
C GLU A 5 -35.08 -5.86 19.04
N MET A 6 -34.00 -5.90 18.25
CA MET A 6 -32.65 -5.77 18.79
C MET A 6 -32.43 -4.35 19.29
N GLY A 7 -32.33 -4.19 20.61
CA GLY A 7 -31.95 -2.93 21.25
C GLY A 7 -30.63 -2.34 20.71
N PRO A 8 -30.31 -1.07 21.01
CA PRO A 8 -29.20 -0.33 20.40
C PRO A 8 -27.82 -0.99 20.60
N GLY A 9 -27.64 -1.83 21.62
CA GLY A 9 -26.46 -2.67 21.79
C GLY A 9 -26.40 -3.90 20.87
N GLY A 10 -27.56 -4.53 20.62
CA GLY A 10 -27.68 -5.69 19.71
C GLY A 10 -27.47 -5.29 18.25
N SER A 11 -27.98 -4.13 17.83
CA SER A 11 -27.74 -3.59 16.48
C SER A 11 -26.27 -3.25 16.22
N LYS A 12 -25.54 -2.72 17.23
CA LYS A 12 -24.10 -2.45 17.13
C LYS A 12 -23.26 -3.74 17.11
N ALA A 13 -23.58 -4.70 17.97
CA ALA A 13 -22.93 -6.01 17.99
C ALA A 13 -23.17 -6.78 16.67
N ALA A 14 -24.40 -6.76 16.14
CA ALA A 14 -24.72 -7.34 14.85
C ALA A 14 -23.98 -6.66 13.69
N GLY A 15 -23.82 -5.32 13.73
CA GLY A 15 -23.02 -4.58 12.76
C GLY A 15 -21.54 -4.97 12.77
N LEU A 16 -20.95 -5.17 13.96
CA LEU A 16 -19.58 -5.67 14.12
C LEU A 16 -19.41 -7.11 13.63
N PHE A 17 -20.40 -7.98 13.85
CA PHE A 17 -20.40 -9.36 13.34
C PHE A 17 -20.56 -9.45 11.81
N LYS A 18 -21.24 -8.48 11.19
CA LYS A 18 -21.40 -8.41 9.73
C LYS A 18 -20.13 -7.95 8.99
N GLN A 19 -19.35 -7.04 9.57
CA GLN A 19 -18.12 -6.52 8.95
C GLN A 19 -17.09 -7.59 8.52
N PRO A 20 -16.77 -8.64 9.30
CA PRO A 20 -15.86 -9.70 8.86
C PRO A 20 -16.45 -10.59 7.75
N GLN A 21 -17.77 -10.55 7.52
CA GLN A 21 -18.49 -11.30 6.49
C GLN A 21 -18.71 -10.49 5.21
N GLU A 22 -17.98 -9.40 5.02
CA GLU A 22 -18.04 -8.62 3.78
C GLU A 22 -16.87 -8.95 2.86
N PHE A 23 -17.14 -8.99 1.56
CA PHE A 23 -16.10 -9.17 0.52
C PHE A 23 -14.94 -8.19 0.67
N LYS A 24 -15.22 -6.92 1.03
CA LYS A 24 -14.21 -5.88 1.27
C LYS A 24 -13.17 -6.29 2.32
N THR A 25 -13.59 -7.06 3.32
CA THR A 25 -12.73 -7.51 4.41
C THR A 25 -11.81 -8.63 3.95
N VAL A 26 -12.34 -9.59 3.19
CA VAL A 26 -11.53 -10.66 2.56
C VAL A 26 -10.49 -10.07 1.63
N LEU A 27 -10.91 -9.17 0.73
CA LEU A 27 -10.01 -8.49 -0.20
C LEU A 27 -8.94 -7.68 0.56
N GLY A 28 -9.35 -6.92 1.57
CA GLY A 28 -8.44 -6.13 2.39
C GLY A 28 -7.42 -6.97 3.15
N LEU A 29 -7.83 -8.10 3.71
CA LEU A 29 -6.94 -9.04 4.38
C LEU A 29 -5.94 -9.67 3.42
N LYS A 30 -6.40 -10.12 2.25
CA LYS A 30 -5.53 -10.69 1.20
C LYS A 30 -4.50 -9.68 0.70
N ALA A 31 -4.95 -8.45 0.41
CA ALA A 31 -4.09 -7.35 0.00
C ALA A 31 -3.02 -7.04 1.06
N ARG A 32 -3.42 -6.89 2.33
CA ARG A 32 -2.49 -6.61 3.44
C ARG A 32 -1.54 -7.77 3.71
N LEU A 33 -2.01 -9.01 3.64
CA LEU A 33 -1.17 -10.19 3.84
C LEU A 33 -0.04 -10.23 2.81
N LYS A 34 -0.35 -9.95 1.54
CA LYS A 34 0.66 -9.93 0.46
C LYS A 34 1.73 -8.89 0.71
N VAL A 35 1.35 -7.68 1.11
CA VAL A 35 2.28 -6.63 1.53
C VAL A 35 3.10 -7.07 2.74
N PHE A 36 2.44 -7.60 3.77
CA PHE A 36 3.07 -7.98 5.02
C PHE A 36 4.15 -9.04 4.81
N VAL A 37 3.89 -10.07 4.00
CA VAL A 37 4.88 -11.13 3.70
C VAL A 37 6.13 -10.58 3.03
N ILE A 38 5.99 -9.60 2.13
CA ILE A 38 7.14 -8.98 1.45
C ILE A 38 7.91 -8.10 2.45
N SER A 39 7.21 -7.28 3.22
CA SER A 39 7.81 -6.40 4.24
C SER A 39 8.52 -7.19 5.34
N GLU A 40 7.93 -8.30 5.79
CA GLU A 40 8.45 -9.12 6.87
C GLU A 40 9.79 -9.75 6.48
N LYS A 41 9.92 -10.24 5.24
CA LYS A 41 11.20 -10.79 4.73
C LYS A 41 12.33 -9.76 4.83
N VAL A 42 12.06 -8.53 4.39
CA VAL A 42 13.05 -7.44 4.45
C VAL A 42 13.30 -7.02 5.89
N SER A 43 12.26 -6.90 6.72
CA SER A 43 12.41 -6.57 8.14
C SER A 43 13.27 -7.59 8.88
N ARG A 44 13.08 -8.89 8.64
CA ARG A 44 13.92 -9.96 9.21
C ARG A 44 15.36 -9.88 8.73
N ALA A 45 15.56 -9.57 7.44
CA ALA A 45 16.90 -9.39 6.89
C ALA A 45 17.62 -8.20 7.54
N LEU A 46 16.94 -7.05 7.70
CA LEU A 46 17.51 -5.84 8.31
C LEU A 46 17.83 -5.98 9.81
N GLN A 47 17.24 -6.95 10.50
CA GLN A 47 17.54 -7.22 11.91
C GLN A 47 18.84 -8.02 12.10
N ASN A 48 19.48 -8.49 11.02
CA ASN A 48 20.74 -9.20 11.12
C ASN A 48 21.88 -8.21 11.43
N PRO A 49 22.65 -8.42 12.52
CA PRO A 49 23.69 -7.48 12.96
C PRO A 49 24.87 -7.36 11.99
N LYS A 50 24.98 -8.25 11.00
CA LYS A 50 26.02 -8.20 9.98
C LYS A 50 25.65 -7.37 8.75
N VAL A 51 24.43 -6.86 8.68
CA VAL A 51 23.95 -6.11 7.51
C VAL A 51 24.58 -4.72 7.49
N THR A 52 25.22 -4.42 6.37
CA THR A 52 25.85 -3.12 6.10
C THR A 52 24.81 -2.06 5.71
N VAL A 53 25.21 -0.78 5.74
CA VAL A 53 24.33 0.33 5.34
C VAL A 53 24.02 0.24 3.84
N SER A 54 25.01 -0.16 3.04
CA SER A 54 24.91 -0.39 1.60
C SER A 54 23.96 -1.54 1.27
N GLU A 55 24.03 -2.65 2.00
CA GLU A 55 23.08 -3.76 1.87
C GLU A 55 21.66 -3.33 2.26
N THR A 56 21.51 -2.56 3.33
CA THR A 56 20.23 -1.99 3.74
C THR A 56 19.61 -1.16 2.60
N LYS A 57 20.40 -0.27 1.97
CA LYS A 57 19.94 0.55 0.84
C LYS A 57 19.50 -0.32 -0.36
N ARG A 58 20.26 -1.39 -0.66
CA ARG A 58 19.92 -2.34 -1.72
C ARG A 58 18.63 -3.12 -1.41
N MET A 59 18.47 -3.61 -0.18
CA MET A 59 17.26 -4.31 0.26
C MET A 59 16.03 -3.42 0.18
N THR A 60 16.13 -2.17 0.62
CA THR A 60 15.07 -1.16 0.50
C THR A 60 14.72 -0.84 -0.96
N SER A 61 15.72 -0.67 -1.83
CA SER A 61 15.49 -0.46 -3.28
C SER A 61 14.76 -1.65 -3.92
N THR A 62 15.11 -2.87 -3.50
CA THR A 62 14.45 -4.10 -3.94
C THR A 62 13.00 -4.14 -3.45
N LEU A 63 12.76 -3.77 -2.19
CA LEU A 63 11.42 -3.69 -1.61
C LEU A 63 10.55 -2.66 -2.33
N ARG A 64 11.11 -1.49 -2.65
CA ARG A 64 10.43 -0.45 -3.44
C ARG A 64 10.01 -0.98 -4.81
N SER A 65 10.91 -1.68 -5.49
CA SER A 65 10.63 -2.31 -6.79
C SER A 65 9.53 -3.37 -6.68
N ALA A 66 9.55 -4.17 -5.61
CA ALA A 66 8.50 -5.16 -5.34
C ALA A 66 7.12 -4.50 -5.12
N PHE A 67 7.05 -3.39 -4.39
CA PHE A 67 5.80 -2.63 -4.22
C PHE A 67 5.34 -1.96 -5.52
N ALA A 68 6.27 -1.49 -6.36
CA ALA A 68 5.91 -0.99 -7.69
C ALA A 68 5.28 -2.10 -8.56
N CYS A 69 5.80 -3.33 -8.51
CA CYS A 69 5.20 -4.47 -9.19
C CYS A 69 3.78 -4.79 -8.69
N LEU A 70 3.49 -4.60 -7.39
CA LEU A 70 2.13 -4.77 -6.85
C LEU A 70 1.13 -3.77 -7.47
N ARG A 71 1.58 -2.63 -7.98
CA ARG A 71 0.69 -1.65 -8.64
C ARG A 71 0.16 -2.17 -9.99
N THR A 72 0.74 -3.21 -10.56
CA THR A 72 0.31 -3.76 -11.85
C THR A 72 -1.08 -4.38 -11.78
N ASP A 73 -1.85 -4.27 -12.87
CA ASP A 73 -3.19 -4.84 -12.96
C ASP A 73 -3.19 -6.35 -12.76
N LYS A 74 -2.14 -7.03 -13.23
CA LYS A 74 -1.98 -8.48 -13.08
C LYS A 74 -1.98 -8.91 -11.60
N GLU A 75 -1.24 -8.20 -10.75
CA GLU A 75 -1.14 -8.53 -9.33
C GLU A 75 -2.44 -8.24 -8.59
N TYR A 76 -3.14 -7.17 -8.98
CA TYR A 76 -4.46 -6.86 -8.45
C TYR A 76 -5.50 -7.91 -8.85
N LEU A 77 -5.57 -8.28 -10.13
CA LEU A 77 -6.48 -9.29 -10.66
C LEU A 77 -6.31 -10.64 -9.96
N ALA A 78 -5.07 -11.07 -9.70
CA ALA A 78 -4.80 -12.29 -8.95
C ALA A 78 -5.41 -12.25 -7.53
N ILE A 79 -5.24 -11.13 -6.83
CA ILE A 79 -5.81 -10.94 -5.48
C ILE A 79 -7.34 -10.89 -5.54
N TRP A 80 -7.90 -10.24 -6.57
CA TRP A 80 -9.33 -10.15 -6.80
C TRP A 80 -9.95 -11.53 -7.04
N GLU A 81 -9.37 -12.35 -7.92
CA GLU A 81 -9.81 -13.72 -8.18
C GLU A 81 -9.71 -14.61 -6.94
N GLU A 82 -8.58 -14.57 -6.22
CA GLU A 82 -8.42 -15.30 -4.96
C GLU A 82 -9.49 -14.90 -3.93
N SER A 83 -9.81 -13.61 -3.86
CA SER A 83 -10.82 -13.07 -2.95
C SER A 83 -12.22 -13.53 -3.36
N ASN A 84 -12.53 -13.60 -4.66
CA ASN A 84 -13.77 -14.17 -5.17
C ASN A 84 -13.91 -15.66 -4.85
N VAL A 85 -12.83 -16.45 -5.00
CA VAL A 85 -12.83 -17.87 -4.62
C VAL A 85 -13.09 -18.03 -3.11
N MET A 86 -12.45 -17.21 -2.28
CA MET A 86 -12.64 -17.25 -0.83
C MET A 86 -14.03 -16.76 -0.41
N ALA A 87 -14.55 -15.72 -1.04
CA ALA A 87 -15.91 -15.23 -0.80
C ALA A 87 -16.96 -16.28 -1.15
N LYS A 88 -16.80 -17.01 -2.26
CA LYS A 88 -17.66 -18.14 -2.62
C LYS A 88 -17.62 -19.25 -1.57
N LYS A 89 -16.42 -19.61 -1.07
CA LYS A 89 -16.26 -20.62 -0.01
C LYS A 89 -16.95 -20.22 1.30
N LEU A 90 -16.88 -18.93 1.63
CA LEU A 90 -17.47 -18.37 2.84
C LEU A 90 -18.94 -17.94 2.67
N GLN A 91 -19.52 -18.16 1.48
CA GLN A 91 -20.90 -17.76 1.12
C GLN A 91 -21.16 -16.26 1.40
N LEU A 92 -20.17 -15.40 1.14
CA LEU A 92 -20.33 -13.97 1.33
C LEU A 92 -21.12 -13.35 0.18
N GLU A 93 -21.83 -12.26 0.48
CA GLU A 93 -22.51 -11.47 -0.54
C GLU A 93 -21.50 -10.88 -1.53
N ALA A 94 -21.89 -10.87 -2.80
CA ALA A 94 -21.09 -10.28 -3.86
C ALA A 94 -20.90 -8.77 -3.61
N PRO A 95 -19.71 -8.21 -3.92
CA PRO A 95 -19.50 -6.78 -3.77
C PRO A 95 -20.43 -6.00 -4.72
N LEU A 96 -21.11 -4.99 -4.18
CA LEU A 96 -22.04 -4.13 -4.93
C LEU A 96 -21.45 -2.75 -5.15
N LEU A 97 -21.77 -2.12 -6.28
CA LEU A 97 -21.47 -0.71 -6.50
C LEU A 97 -22.25 0.15 -5.49
N PRO A 98 -21.62 1.18 -4.88
CA PRO A 98 -22.32 2.14 -4.07
C PRO A 98 -23.47 2.75 -4.86
N ARG A 99 -24.67 2.79 -4.28
CA ARG A 99 -25.81 3.43 -4.92
C ARG A 99 -25.47 4.90 -5.19
N PRO A 100 -25.66 5.41 -6.42
CA PRO A 100 -25.39 6.80 -6.74
C PRO A 100 -26.22 7.70 -5.81
N ARG A 101 -25.54 8.56 -5.05
CA ARG A 101 -26.21 9.48 -4.14
C ARG A 101 -26.63 10.70 -4.94
N LYS A 102 -27.94 10.98 -4.95
CA LYS A 102 -28.46 12.22 -5.52
C LYS A 102 -27.87 13.40 -4.73
N LEU A 103 -26.94 14.13 -5.33
CA LEU A 103 -26.43 15.37 -4.76
C LEU A 103 -27.60 16.35 -4.61
N SER A 104 -27.78 16.90 -3.41
CA SER A 104 -28.82 17.90 -3.18
C SER A 104 -28.44 19.19 -3.91
N ARG A 105 -29.38 19.75 -4.69
CA ARG A 105 -29.18 20.98 -5.51
C ARG A 105 -28.58 22.15 -4.74
N LYS A 106 -28.75 22.20 -3.41
CA LYS A 106 -28.19 23.26 -2.56
C LYS A 106 -26.65 23.26 -2.49
N ARG A 107 -25.97 22.12 -2.61
CA ARG A 107 -24.50 22.08 -2.64
C ARG A 107 -23.89 22.47 -3.99
N GLY A 108 -24.68 22.56 -5.05
CA GLY A 108 -24.20 22.93 -6.38
C GLY A 108 -24.18 24.45 -6.63
N LEU A 109 -24.73 25.25 -5.71
CA LEU A 109 -24.75 26.72 -5.84
C LEU A 109 -23.59 27.40 -5.10
N ASP A 110 -23.12 26.81 -3.99
CA ASP A 110 -22.04 27.37 -3.15
C ASP A 110 -20.63 26.98 -3.61
N ILE A 111 -20.53 26.02 -4.52
CA ILE A 111 -19.25 25.57 -5.06
C ILE A 111 -19.30 25.91 -6.54
N GLY A 112 -18.57 26.95 -6.94
CA GLY A 112 -18.53 27.45 -8.32
C GLY A 112 -18.24 26.35 -9.34
N GLU A 113 -18.38 26.70 -10.62
CA GLU A 113 -18.27 25.83 -11.81
C GLU A 113 -17.06 24.87 -11.88
N GLU A 114 -16.09 24.94 -10.97
CA GLU A 114 -14.89 24.11 -10.92
C GLU A 114 -15.08 22.68 -10.38
N VAL A 115 -16.24 22.29 -9.84
CA VAL A 115 -16.46 20.91 -9.31
C VAL A 115 -16.99 19.92 -10.36
N ALA A 116 -17.07 20.33 -11.63
CA ALA A 116 -17.42 19.42 -12.73
C ALA A 116 -16.31 18.41 -13.07
N GLN A 117 -15.21 18.33 -12.31
CA GLN A 117 -14.33 17.15 -12.33
C GLN A 117 -14.93 16.04 -11.46
N ILE A 118 -16.12 15.58 -11.82
CA ILE A 118 -16.68 14.32 -11.33
C ILE A 118 -15.71 13.26 -11.83
N GLN A 119 -14.90 12.70 -10.92
CA GLN A 119 -14.09 11.52 -11.24
C GLN A 119 -14.98 10.50 -11.95
N PRO A 120 -14.55 9.92 -13.08
CA PRO A 120 -15.39 8.98 -13.83
C PRO A 120 -15.89 7.92 -12.85
N GLU A 121 -17.21 7.76 -12.77
CA GLU A 121 -17.77 6.71 -11.94
C GLU A 121 -17.18 5.38 -12.42
N PRO A 122 -16.62 4.56 -11.52
CA PRO A 122 -15.97 3.32 -11.92
C PRO A 122 -16.99 2.44 -12.62
N SER A 123 -16.64 1.97 -13.82
CA SER A 123 -17.57 1.25 -14.69
C SER A 123 -17.87 -0.16 -14.17
N THR A 124 -16.98 -0.70 -13.33
CA THR A 124 -17.10 -2.03 -12.72
C THR A 124 -16.86 -1.99 -11.21
N VAL A 125 -17.44 -2.96 -10.49
CA VAL A 125 -17.20 -3.15 -9.05
C VAL A 125 -15.71 -3.36 -8.79
N GLU A 126 -15.06 -4.16 -9.63
CA GLU A 126 -13.62 -4.41 -9.57
C GLU A 126 -12.83 -3.11 -9.62
N GLU A 127 -13.08 -2.27 -10.63
CA GLU A 127 -12.37 -1.02 -10.80
C GLU A 127 -12.54 -0.08 -9.60
N LEU A 128 -13.74 -0.05 -9.01
CA LEU A 128 -13.99 0.69 -7.79
C LEU A 128 -13.07 0.23 -6.65
N PHE A 129 -12.95 -1.08 -6.44
CA PHE A 129 -12.09 -1.62 -5.38
C PHE A 129 -10.61 -1.40 -5.68
N ARG A 130 -10.21 -1.47 -6.95
CA ARG A 130 -8.85 -1.18 -7.40
C ARG A 130 -8.45 0.26 -7.07
N VAL A 131 -9.26 1.23 -7.50
CA VAL A 131 -8.98 2.67 -7.31
C VAL A 131 -9.11 3.09 -5.86
N LYS A 132 -10.13 2.60 -5.15
CA LYS A 132 -10.45 3.08 -3.80
C LYS A 132 -9.65 2.39 -2.69
N HIS A 133 -9.23 1.14 -2.90
CA HIS A 133 -8.61 0.35 -1.83
C HIS A 133 -7.21 -0.13 -2.18
N TRP A 134 -6.97 -0.63 -3.39
CA TRP A 134 -5.67 -1.19 -3.76
C TRP A 134 -4.61 -0.14 -4.05
N HIS A 135 -4.88 0.81 -4.96
CA HIS A 135 -3.91 1.84 -5.31
C HIS A 135 -3.49 2.72 -4.13
N PRO A 136 -4.40 3.19 -3.25
CA PRO A 136 -4.01 3.97 -2.09
C PRO A 136 -3.15 3.17 -1.11
N LEU A 137 -3.42 1.87 -0.92
CA LEU A 137 -2.61 1.00 -0.08
C LEU A 137 -1.15 0.97 -0.57
N VAL A 138 -0.95 0.66 -1.86
CA VAL A 138 0.39 0.59 -2.46
C VAL A 138 1.09 1.96 -2.44
N HIS A 139 0.33 3.04 -2.66
CA HIS A 139 0.86 4.40 -2.62
C HIS A 139 1.40 4.78 -1.23
N VAL A 140 0.58 4.60 -0.18
CA VAL A 140 0.99 4.89 1.21
C VAL A 140 2.22 4.07 1.61
N LEU A 141 2.30 2.82 1.18
CA LEU A 141 3.47 1.97 1.47
C LEU A 141 4.73 2.50 0.79
N THR A 142 4.62 2.89 -0.48
CA THR A 142 5.76 3.44 -1.24
C THR A 142 6.23 4.77 -0.64
N GLU A 143 5.28 5.64 -0.29
CA GLU A 143 5.58 6.93 0.35
C GLU A 143 6.20 6.75 1.73
N ALA A 144 5.69 5.83 2.55
CA ALA A 144 6.27 5.55 3.87
C ALA A 144 7.72 5.01 3.77
N MET A 145 7.99 4.20 2.76
CA MET A 145 9.35 3.71 2.46
C MET A 145 10.27 4.86 2.03
N ASP A 146 9.80 5.72 1.13
CA ASP A 146 10.55 6.88 0.66
C ASP A 146 10.86 7.87 1.78
N ARG A 147 9.90 8.11 2.67
CA ARG A 147 10.12 8.96 3.84
C ARG A 147 11.17 8.40 4.77
N ARG A 148 11.16 7.08 5.02
CA ARG A 148 12.06 6.44 5.99
C ARG A 148 13.48 6.21 5.47
N PHE A 149 13.63 5.93 4.18
CA PHE A 149 14.91 5.54 3.58
C PHE A 149 15.41 6.52 2.50
N GLY A 150 14.64 7.56 2.19
CA GLY A 150 15.06 8.67 1.33
C GLY A 150 15.82 9.76 2.08
N GLU A 151 16.00 9.63 3.40
CA GLU A 151 16.75 10.60 4.20
C GLU A 151 18.22 10.66 3.75
N PHE A 152 18.70 11.89 3.50
CA PHE A 152 20.06 12.20 3.04
C PHE A 152 21.15 11.49 3.87
N GLY A 153 20.93 11.36 5.18
CA GLY A 153 21.86 10.68 6.10
C GLY A 153 22.13 9.21 5.74
N THR A 154 21.13 8.47 5.26
CA THR A 154 21.32 7.07 4.84
C THR A 154 22.16 6.96 3.57
N SER A 155 22.07 7.96 2.68
CA SER A 155 22.89 8.00 1.47
C SER A 155 24.33 8.36 1.77
N VAL A 156 24.56 9.35 2.64
CA VAL A 156 25.91 9.73 3.08
C VAL A 156 26.59 8.58 3.82
N ALA A 157 25.88 7.92 4.74
CA ALA A 157 26.41 6.77 5.46
C ALA A 157 26.79 5.61 4.52
N ALA A 158 25.99 5.34 3.48
CA ALA A 158 26.34 4.34 2.47
C ALA A 158 27.57 4.76 1.64
N SER A 159 27.70 6.03 1.27
CA SER A 159 28.87 6.55 0.54
C SER A 159 30.15 6.48 1.38
N LEU A 160 30.08 6.87 2.66
CA LEU A 160 31.21 6.78 3.59
C LEU A 160 31.64 5.33 3.81
N GLU A 161 30.67 4.43 3.98
CA GLU A 161 30.94 3.00 4.11
C GLU A 161 31.67 2.44 2.87
N GLN A 162 31.23 2.82 1.66
CA GLN A 162 31.92 2.42 0.42
C GLN A 162 33.34 3.00 0.33
N LEU A 163 33.55 4.25 0.75
CA LEU A 163 34.89 4.84 0.80
C LEU A 163 35.80 4.11 1.78
N VAL A 164 35.30 3.74 2.95
CA VAL A 164 36.05 2.97 3.96
C VAL A 164 36.41 1.58 3.40
N PHE A 165 35.47 0.87 2.77
CA PHE A 165 35.74 -0.43 2.17
C PHE A 165 36.74 -0.34 1.01
N LYS A 166 36.68 0.71 0.18
CA LYS A 166 37.66 0.97 -0.89
C LYS A 166 39.04 1.39 -0.34
N SER A 167 39.10 1.98 0.85
CA SER A 167 40.35 2.39 1.54
C SER A 167 41.05 1.27 2.29
N ALA A 168 40.35 0.15 2.54
CA ALA A 168 40.99 -1.10 2.95
C ALA A 168 41.75 -1.66 1.73
N PRO A 169 43.01 -2.08 1.89
CA PRO A 169 44.07 -1.86 0.91
C PRO A 169 43.90 -2.66 -0.39
N GLN A 170 43.78 -1.96 -1.55
CA GLN A 170 44.43 -2.21 -2.86
C GLN A 170 43.76 -1.53 -4.09
N GLN A 171 43.03 -0.40 -3.98
CA GLN A 171 42.62 0.35 -5.19
C GLN A 171 42.82 1.86 -5.07
N ASP A 172 43.43 2.44 -6.12
CA ASP A 172 43.93 3.81 -6.23
C ASP A 172 42.85 4.90 -6.07
N PHE A 173 43.25 6.01 -5.43
CA PHE A 173 42.40 7.00 -4.76
C PHE A 173 42.15 8.32 -5.51
N ASN A 174 42.32 8.40 -6.83
CA ASN A 174 42.52 9.72 -7.46
C ASN A 174 41.35 10.37 -8.21
N GLU A 175 40.14 9.80 -8.31
CA GLU A 175 39.11 10.40 -9.20
C GLU A 175 37.83 10.95 -8.54
N GLU A 176 37.45 10.63 -7.30
CA GLU A 176 36.12 11.03 -6.76
C GLU A 176 36.10 12.12 -5.69
N ILE A 177 37.25 12.62 -5.21
CA ILE A 177 37.28 13.65 -4.14
C ILE A 177 36.72 15.01 -4.62
N VAL A 178 36.65 15.25 -5.93
CA VAL A 178 36.22 16.55 -6.49
C VAL A 178 34.70 16.80 -6.35
N VAL A 179 33.88 15.77 -6.11
CA VAL A 179 32.41 15.93 -6.06
C VAL A 179 31.90 16.38 -4.69
N VAL A 180 32.66 16.17 -3.61
CA VAL A 180 32.19 16.50 -2.25
C VAL A 180 32.44 17.97 -1.88
N GLU A 181 33.33 18.68 -2.58
CA GLU A 181 33.62 20.11 -2.31
C GLU A 181 32.73 21.09 -3.09
N LYS A 182 31.83 20.62 -3.97
CA LYS A 182 30.94 21.47 -4.75
C LYS A 182 29.46 21.16 -4.52
N HIS A 183 28.99 21.27 -3.28
CA HIS A 183 27.59 21.58 -2.97
C HIS A 183 27.45 22.23 -1.60
#